data_AF-A0A2P8NEX0-F1
#
_entry.id   AF-A0A2P8NEX0-F1
#
_cell.length_a   1.000
_cell.length_b   1.000
_cell.length_c   1.000
_cell.angle_alpha   90.00
_cell.angle_beta   90.00
_cell.angle_gamma   90.00
#
_symmetry.space_group_name_H-M   'P 1'
#
loop_
_entity.id
_entity.type
_entity.pdbx_description
1 polymer ?
#
loop_
_entity_poly.entity_id
_entity_poly.type
_entity_poly.pdbx_seq_one_letter_code
_entity_poly.pdbx_strand_id
1 'polypeptide(L)'
;MSAYATTFSDLTATLAGCASPITVVRDGQFERAICDGERIGWFVESNAYPGEWKWSACGTSGYETSRAACIKAIEKLAPEWRAHRASDEAYRAEIDAMGEPLRSLAIERDRAALRLEIERARTVRRPDDLLAAEEAYRNAVMAFDSAERAKAEAA
;
A
#
# COMPACT_ATOMS: atom_id res chain seq x y z
N MET A 1 -9.02 -12.15 -25.12
CA MET A 1 -9.55 -12.81 -23.92
C MET A 1 -8.79 -12.26 -22.73
N SER A 2 -9.36 -11.27 -22.04
CA SER A 2 -8.73 -10.65 -20.88
C SER A 2 -8.87 -11.59 -19.70
N ALA A 3 -7.74 -12.12 -19.23
CA ALA A 3 -7.68 -13.02 -18.12
C ALA A 3 -7.47 -12.20 -16.83
N TYR A 4 -8.38 -12.37 -15.88
CA TYR A 4 -8.22 -12.04 -14.46
C TYR A 4 -8.33 -10.56 -14.06
N ALA A 5 -9.58 -10.09 -13.97
CA ALA A 5 -9.96 -9.17 -12.92
C ALA A 5 -10.03 -9.96 -11.59
N THR A 6 -8.87 -10.32 -11.03
CA THR A 6 -8.81 -10.84 -9.65
C THR A 6 -9.12 -9.66 -8.75
N THR A 7 -10.31 -9.64 -8.15
CA THR A 7 -10.68 -8.55 -7.27
C THR A 7 -9.93 -8.68 -5.94
N PHE A 8 -9.72 -7.56 -5.23
CA PHE A 8 -9.11 -7.55 -3.88
C PHE A 8 -9.79 -8.55 -2.91
N SER A 9 -11.10 -8.79 -3.11
CA SER A 9 -11.89 -9.80 -2.40
C SER A 9 -11.46 -11.25 -2.67
N ASP A 10 -10.92 -11.56 -3.86
CA ASP A 10 -10.50 -12.92 -4.22
C ASP A 10 -9.13 -13.28 -3.59
N LEU A 11 -8.25 -12.29 -3.45
CA LEU A 11 -6.94 -12.46 -2.80
C LEU A 11 -7.06 -12.60 -1.28
N THR A 12 -7.98 -11.87 -0.66
CA THR A 12 -8.25 -11.95 0.79
C THR A 12 -8.83 -13.30 1.21
N ALA A 13 -9.65 -13.94 0.36
CA ALA A 13 -10.19 -15.28 0.63
C ALA A 13 -9.13 -16.39 0.56
N THR A 14 -8.16 -16.27 -0.35
CA THR A 14 -7.12 -17.30 -0.55
C THR A 14 -6.06 -17.30 0.55
N LEU A 15 -5.85 -16.16 1.22
CA LEU A 15 -4.84 -15.99 2.29
C LEU A 15 -5.38 -16.18 3.72
N ALA A 16 -6.69 -16.38 3.90
CA ALA A 16 -7.34 -16.48 5.21
C ALA A 16 -7.13 -17.83 5.94
N GLY A 17 -6.57 -18.84 5.28
CA GLY A 17 -6.47 -20.21 5.81
C GLY A 17 -5.23 -20.53 6.66
N CYS A 18 -4.19 -19.69 6.65
CA CYS A 18 -2.95 -19.94 7.40
C CYS A 18 -2.81 -18.94 8.56
N ALA A 19 -2.98 -19.42 9.79
CA ALA A 19 -2.49 -18.72 10.98
C ALA A 19 -1.01 -18.41 10.75
N SER A 20 -0.70 -17.13 10.61
CA SER A 20 0.60 -16.70 10.13
C SER A 20 1.54 -16.53 11.30
N PRO A 21 2.63 -17.30 11.40
CA PRO A 21 3.55 -17.14 12.51
C PRO A 21 4.27 -15.80 12.35
N ILE A 22 3.85 -14.80 13.13
CA ILE A 22 4.62 -13.58 13.27
C ILE A 22 5.83 -13.89 14.13
N THR A 23 7.01 -13.56 13.63
CA THR A 23 8.24 -13.56 14.43
C THR A 23 8.42 -12.18 15.04
N VAL A 24 8.84 -12.12 16.30
CA VAL A 24 9.06 -10.84 16.99
C VAL A 24 10.55 -10.62 17.22
N VAL A 25 11.05 -9.45 16.82
CA VAL A 25 12.45 -9.03 17.02
C VAL A 25 12.48 -7.76 17.85
N ARG A 26 13.15 -7.81 19.01
CA ARG A 26 13.33 -6.64 19.88
C ARG A 26 14.42 -5.72 19.32
N ASP A 27 14.13 -4.43 19.27
CA ASP A 27 15.02 -3.37 18.79
C ASP A 27 14.93 -2.18 19.76
N GLY A 28 15.76 -2.24 20.81
CA GLY A 28 15.69 -1.32 21.95
C GLY A 28 14.36 -1.44 22.71
N GLN A 29 13.63 -0.33 22.80
CA GLN A 29 12.29 -0.29 23.43
C GLN A 29 11.19 -0.83 22.52
N PHE A 30 11.39 -0.83 21.20
CA PHE A 30 10.39 -1.31 20.26
C PHE A 30 10.54 -2.81 19.99
N GLU A 31 9.43 -3.47 19.73
CA GLU A 31 9.39 -4.84 19.22
C GLU A 31 8.80 -4.82 17.81
N ARG A 32 9.50 -5.42 16.86
CA ARG A 32 9.11 -5.50 15.45
C ARG A 32 8.40 -6.81 15.20
N ALA A 33 7.22 -6.74 14.60
CA ALA A 33 6.50 -7.90 14.09
C ALA A 33 6.93 -8.17 12.65
N ILE A 34 7.40 -9.39 12.39
CA ILE A 34 7.92 -9.84 11.11
C ILE A 34 7.03 -10.96 10.56
N CYS A 35 6.62 -10.81 9.30
CA CYS A 35 5.91 -11.83 8.53
C CYS A 35 6.66 -12.04 7.21
N ASP A 36 6.93 -13.29 6.83
CA ASP A 36 7.60 -13.64 5.57
C ASP A 36 8.93 -12.89 5.34
N GLY A 37 9.68 -12.68 6.43
CA GLY A 37 10.99 -11.98 6.42
C GLY A 37 10.92 -10.45 6.44
N GLU A 38 9.72 -9.86 6.39
CA GLU A 38 9.54 -8.40 6.36
C GLU A 38 8.78 -7.87 7.58
N ARG A 39 9.09 -6.62 7.95
CA ARG A 39 8.42 -5.93 9.06
C ARG A 39 7.01 -5.52 8.65
N ILE A 40 6.00 -6.07 9.33
CA ILE A 40 4.59 -5.74 9.10
C ILE A 40 4.02 -4.77 10.13
N GLY A 41 4.72 -4.61 11.26
CA GLY A 41 4.31 -3.71 12.32
C GLY A 41 5.34 -3.59 13.44
N TRP A 42 4.95 -2.83 14.46
CA TRP A 42 5.72 -2.68 15.68
C TRP A 42 4.79 -2.53 16.88
N PHE A 43 5.32 -2.81 18.07
CA PHE A 43 4.66 -2.55 19.34
C PHE A 43 5.67 -2.22 20.43
N VAL A 44 5.23 -1.51 21.46
CA VAL A 44 6.06 -1.00 22.56
C VAL A 44 5.19 -0.82 23.80
N GLU A 45 5.76 -1.04 24.98
CA GLU A 45 5.10 -0.68 26.23
C GLU A 45 5.03 0.85 26.36
N SER A 46 3.86 1.36 26.74
CA SER A 46 3.62 2.78 26.91
C SER A 46 4.35 3.31 28.13
N ASN A 47 5.29 4.24 27.92
CA ASN A 47 5.94 4.95 29.03
C ASN A 47 4.96 5.83 29.83
N ALA A 48 3.85 6.25 29.21
CA ALA A 48 2.85 7.10 29.85
C ALA A 48 1.89 6.29 30.75
N TYR A 49 1.65 5.02 30.40
CA TYR A 49 0.69 4.14 31.06
C TYR A 49 1.29 2.74 31.19
N PRO A 50 1.99 2.43 32.30
CA PRO A 50 2.58 1.12 32.53
C PRO A 50 1.53 0.00 32.41
N GLY A 51 1.87 -1.09 31.71
CA GLY A 51 0.94 -2.18 31.40
C GLY A 51 0.08 -1.96 30.15
N GLU A 52 0.06 -0.77 29.56
CA GLU A 52 -0.50 -0.57 28.22
C GLU A 52 0.57 -0.71 27.15
N TRP A 53 0.20 -1.30 26.02
CA TRP A 53 1.08 -1.54 24.90
C TRP A 53 0.52 -0.85 23.67
N LYS A 54 1.32 0.03 23.06
CA LYS A 54 0.97 0.66 21.80
C LYS A 54 1.45 -0.21 20.65
N TRP A 55 0.64 -0.34 19.61
CA TRP A 55 1.01 -1.07 18.39
C TRP A 55 0.61 -0.33 17.12
N SER A 56 1.26 -0.67 16.01
CA SER A 56 0.86 -0.24 14.68
C SER A 56 1.25 -1.26 13.61
N ALA A 57 0.34 -1.50 12.66
CA ALA A 57 0.53 -2.34 11.48
C ALA A 57 -0.45 -1.92 10.38
N CYS A 58 -0.05 -2.01 9.11
CA CYS A 58 -0.93 -1.79 7.94
C CYS A 58 -1.76 -0.50 8.00
N GLY A 59 -1.14 0.65 8.33
CA GLY A 59 -1.85 1.93 8.46
C GLY A 59 -2.80 2.04 9.66
N THR A 60 -2.94 0.98 10.44
CA THR A 60 -3.75 0.93 11.67
C THR A 60 -2.84 1.03 12.88
N SER A 61 -3.34 1.62 13.96
CA SER A 61 -2.65 1.66 15.26
C SER A 61 -3.65 1.57 16.40
N GLY A 62 -3.17 1.11 17.55
CA GLY A 62 -4.02 0.91 18.72
C GLY A 62 -3.22 0.73 20.01
N TYR A 63 -3.97 0.46 21.07
CA TYR A 63 -3.46 0.16 22.40
C TYR A 63 -4.05 -1.17 22.87
N GLU A 64 -3.25 -1.94 23.59
CA GLU A 64 -3.66 -3.22 24.19
C GLU A 64 -3.15 -3.31 25.63
N THR A 65 -3.75 -4.20 26.41
CA THR A 65 -3.37 -4.43 27.81
C THR A 65 -2.22 -5.42 27.99
N SER A 66 -1.70 -6.00 26.90
CA SER A 66 -0.57 -6.92 26.97
C SER A 66 0.18 -7.03 25.65
N ARG A 67 1.46 -7.40 25.77
CA ARG A 67 2.33 -7.78 24.65
C ARG A 67 1.69 -8.84 23.74
N ALA A 68 1.07 -9.87 24.32
CA ALA A 68 0.44 -10.96 23.57
C ALA A 68 -0.80 -10.49 22.78
N ALA A 69 -1.57 -9.54 23.34
CA ALA A 69 -2.70 -8.94 22.64
C ALA A 69 -2.24 -8.09 21.45
N CYS A 70 -1.15 -7.32 21.58
CA CYS A 70 -0.56 -6.61 20.43
C CYS A 70 -0.14 -7.56 19.31
N ILE A 71 0.52 -8.68 19.64
CA ILE A 71 0.91 -9.68 18.65
C ILE A 71 -0.33 -10.19 17.91
N LYS A 72 -1.40 -10.59 18.63
CA LYS A 72 -2.65 -11.04 18.01
C LYS A 72 -3.32 -9.98 17.14
N ALA A 73 -3.30 -8.72 17.57
CA ALA A 73 -3.85 -7.61 16.80
C ALA A 73 -3.10 -7.43 15.47
N ILE A 74 -1.77 -7.53 15.48
CA ILE A 74 -0.95 -7.47 14.26
C ILE A 74 -1.12 -8.74 13.42
N GLU A 75 -1.19 -9.93 14.03
CA GLU A 75 -1.45 -11.20 13.34
C GLU A 75 -2.74 -11.15 12.52
N LYS A 76 -3.79 -10.52 13.06
CA LYS A 76 -5.06 -10.32 12.37
C LYS A 76 -4.92 -9.48 11.08
N LEU A 77 -3.93 -8.58 11.03
CA LEU A 77 -3.67 -7.71 9.89
C LEU A 77 -2.66 -8.31 8.89
N ALA A 78 -1.99 -9.41 9.23
CA ALA A 78 -1.02 -10.05 8.35
C ALA A 78 -1.60 -10.51 6.98
N PRO A 79 -2.83 -11.04 6.88
CA PRO A 79 -3.42 -11.38 5.57
C PRO A 79 -3.62 -10.15 4.68
N GLU A 80 -4.07 -9.04 5.26
CA GLU A 80 -4.23 -7.77 4.53
C GLU A 80 -2.88 -7.24 4.06
N TRP A 81 -1.87 -7.25 4.94
CA TRP A 81 -0.50 -6.88 4.57
C TRP A 81 0.01 -7.65 3.35
N ARG A 82 -0.18 -8.98 3.32
CA ARG A 82 0.24 -9.80 2.19
C ARG A 82 -0.51 -9.48 0.92
N ALA A 83 -1.81 -9.21 1.01
CA ALA A 83 -2.61 -8.81 -0.14
C ALA A 83 -2.08 -7.51 -0.74
N HIS A 84 -1.75 -6.51 0.09
CA HIS A 84 -1.13 -5.26 -0.35
C HIS A 84 0.25 -5.51 -0.98
N ARG A 85 1.10 -6.32 -0.34
CA ARG A 85 2.43 -6.67 -0.88
C ARG A 85 2.33 -7.37 -2.24
N ALA A 86 1.45 -8.36 -2.39
CA ALA A 86 1.24 -9.07 -3.64
C ALA A 86 0.72 -8.13 -4.74
N SER A 87 -0.15 -7.19 -4.40
CA SER A 87 -0.62 -6.14 -5.32
C SER A 87 0.51 -5.22 -5.75
N ASP A 88 1.37 -4.78 -4.82
CA ASP A 88 2.52 -3.92 -5.12
C ASP A 88 3.55 -4.64 -6.00
N GLU A 89 3.82 -5.92 -5.75
CA GLU A 89 4.71 -6.75 -6.57
C GLU A 89 4.17 -6.94 -7.98
N ALA A 90 2.87 -7.23 -8.13
CA ALA A 90 2.22 -7.36 -9.43
C ALA A 90 2.29 -6.04 -10.23
N TYR A 91 1.99 -4.91 -9.58
CA TYR A 91 2.07 -3.60 -10.20
C TYR A 91 3.52 -3.25 -10.63
N ARG A 92 4.52 -3.53 -9.79
CA ARG A 92 5.93 -3.32 -10.17
C ARG A 92 6.33 -4.16 -11.37
N ALA A 93 5.92 -5.43 -11.39
CA ALA A 93 6.19 -6.31 -12.53
C ALA A 93 5.54 -5.80 -13.82
N GLU A 94 4.31 -5.25 -13.74
CA GLU A 94 3.63 -4.64 -14.88
C GLU A 94 4.39 -3.41 -15.40
N ILE A 95 4.77 -2.49 -14.51
CA ILE A 95 5.53 -1.27 -14.85
C ILE A 95 6.91 -1.62 -15.42
N ASP A 96 7.61 -2.60 -14.84
CA ASP A 96 8.93 -3.03 -15.32
C ASP A 96 8.85 -3.73 -16.69
N ALA A 97 7.73 -4.38 -17.00
CA ALA A 97 7.46 -4.95 -18.33
C ALA A 97 7.18 -3.87 -19.39
N MET A 98 6.83 -2.65 -18.99
CA MET A 98 6.71 -1.54 -19.92
C MET A 98 8.10 -1.10 -20.40
N GLY A 99 8.28 -1.03 -21.72
CA GLY A 99 9.44 -0.36 -22.32
C GLY A 99 9.35 1.16 -22.16
N GLU A 100 10.48 1.86 -22.31
CA GLU A 100 10.46 3.31 -22.46
C GLU A 100 9.84 3.71 -23.82
N PRO A 101 9.11 4.84 -23.92
CA PRO A 101 8.85 5.83 -22.87
C PRO A 101 7.62 5.53 -21.97
N LEU A 102 6.90 4.44 -22.25
CA LEU A 102 5.63 4.14 -21.57
C LEU A 102 5.77 3.95 -20.07
N ARG A 103 6.85 3.31 -19.63
CA ARG A 103 7.14 3.13 -18.20
C ARG A 103 7.21 4.46 -17.46
N SER A 104 7.98 5.42 -17.98
CA SER A 104 8.10 6.75 -17.40
C SER A 104 6.75 7.47 -17.34
N LEU A 105 5.98 7.41 -18.43
CA LEU A 105 4.66 8.03 -18.50
C LEU A 105 3.62 7.38 -17.57
N ALA A 106 3.68 6.05 -17.38
CA ALA A 106 2.84 5.35 -16.42
C ALA A 106 3.11 5.82 -14.99
N ILE A 107 4.40 5.91 -14.61
CA ILE A 107 4.81 6.43 -13.30
C ILE A 107 4.35 7.87 -13.10
N GLU A 108 4.47 8.72 -14.13
CA GLU A 108 3.99 10.11 -14.07
C GLU A 108 2.47 10.21 -13.92
N ARG A 109 1.72 9.39 -14.67
CA ARG A 109 0.25 9.27 -14.54
C ARG A 109 -0.15 8.89 -13.12
N ASP A 110 0.49 7.86 -12.55
CA ASP A 110 0.12 7.33 -11.24
C ASP A 110 0.52 8.30 -10.11
N ARG A 111 1.64 9.01 -10.27
CA ARG A 111 2.03 10.11 -9.39
C ARG A 111 1.02 11.26 -9.42
N ALA A 112 0.53 11.63 -10.60
CA ALA A 112 -0.47 12.67 -10.76
C ALA A 112 -1.83 12.24 -10.17
N ALA A 113 -2.21 10.97 -10.34
CA ALA A 113 -3.40 10.38 -9.71
C ALA A 113 -3.34 10.47 -8.18
N LEU A 114 -2.22 10.04 -7.58
CA LEU A 114 -2.02 10.11 -6.14
C LEU A 114 -2.12 11.56 -5.62
N ARG A 115 -1.51 12.51 -6.34
CA ARG A 115 -1.60 13.93 -5.95
C ARG A 115 -3.04 14.44 -5.97
N LEU A 116 -3.82 14.06 -6.98
CA LEU A 116 -5.23 14.41 -7.05
C LEU A 116 -6.03 13.82 -5.88
N GLU A 117 -5.79 12.57 -5.53
CA GLU A 117 -6.43 11.93 -4.37
C GLU A 117 -6.08 12.63 -3.05
N ILE A 118 -4.82 13.03 -2.87
CA ILE A 118 -4.39 13.80 -1.69
C ILE A 118 -5.14 15.13 -1.60
N GLU A 119 -5.24 15.88 -2.70
CA GLU A 119 -5.98 17.15 -2.70
C GLU A 119 -7.49 16.96 -2.50
N ARG A 120 -8.04 15.83 -2.95
CA ARG A 120 -9.44 15.46 -2.67
C ARG A 120 -9.66 15.08 -1.22
N ALA A 121 -8.73 14.39 -0.59
CA ALA A 121 -8.82 13.94 0.81
C ALA A 121 -8.50 15.04 1.83
N ARG A 122 -7.89 16.16 1.41
CA ARG A 122 -7.56 17.28 2.30
C ARG A 122 -8.80 17.89 2.96
N THR A 123 -8.74 18.02 4.28
CA THR A 123 -9.78 18.69 5.10
C THR A 123 -9.91 20.18 4.78
N VAL A 124 -8.77 20.86 4.54
CA VAL A 124 -8.73 22.26 4.11
C VAL A 124 -8.31 22.27 2.66
N ARG A 125 -9.27 22.52 1.77
CA ARG A 125 -9.05 22.49 0.32
C ARG A 125 -8.84 23.90 -0.20
N ARG A 126 -7.73 24.12 -0.91
CA ARG A 126 -7.52 25.32 -1.73
C ARG A 126 -8.03 25.01 -3.13
N PRO A 127 -8.99 25.78 -3.68
CA PRO A 127 -9.56 25.50 -5.00
C PRO A 127 -8.50 25.40 -6.11
N ASP A 128 -7.47 26.26 -6.08
CA ASP A 128 -6.40 26.29 -7.07
C ASP A 128 -5.52 25.03 -7.03
N ASP A 129 -5.26 24.48 -5.83
CA ASP A 129 -4.43 23.28 -5.66
C ASP A 129 -5.15 22.04 -6.24
N LEU A 130 -6.47 21.93 -6.03
CA LEU A 130 -7.26 20.85 -6.60
C LEU A 130 -7.33 20.97 -8.12
N LEU A 131 -7.60 22.17 -8.64
CA LEU A 131 -7.66 22.41 -10.10
C LEU A 131 -6.32 22.03 -10.76
N ALA A 132 -5.20 22.50 -10.19
CA ALA A 132 -3.87 22.18 -10.69
C ALA A 132 -3.57 20.67 -10.65
N ALA A 133 -4.03 19.96 -9.63
CA ALA A 133 -3.89 18.51 -9.54
C ALA A 133 -4.75 17.77 -10.59
N GLU A 134 -5.98 18.24 -10.85
CA GLU A 134 -6.86 17.70 -11.88
C GLU A 134 -6.30 17.91 -13.30
N GLU A 135 -5.76 19.09 -13.58
CA GLU A 135 -5.09 19.40 -14.84
C GLU A 135 -3.83 18.55 -15.04
N ALA A 136 -2.99 18.44 -14.00
CA ALA A 136 -1.79 17.61 -14.05
C ALA A 136 -2.13 16.14 -14.32
N TYR A 137 -3.15 15.59 -13.66
CA TYR A 137 -3.62 14.23 -13.90
C TYR A 137 -4.14 14.05 -15.33
N ARG A 138 -4.98 14.98 -15.82
CA ARG A 138 -5.50 14.92 -17.19
C ARG A 138 -4.37 14.92 -18.23
N ASN A 139 -3.39 15.80 -18.06
CA ASN A 139 -2.24 15.89 -18.97
C ASN A 139 -1.41 14.59 -18.97
N ALA A 140 -1.17 14.00 -17.80
CA ALA A 140 -0.42 12.76 -17.69
C ALA A 140 -1.16 11.57 -18.31
N VAL A 141 -2.48 11.46 -18.12
CA VAL A 141 -3.32 10.45 -18.81
C VAL A 141 -3.25 10.62 -20.32
N MET A 142 -3.44 11.85 -20.83
CA MET A 142 -3.38 12.10 -22.26
C MET A 142 -2.01 11.76 -22.87
N ALA A 143 -0.92 12.05 -22.17
CA ALA A 143 0.43 11.71 -22.60
C ALA A 143 0.65 10.20 -22.66
N PHE A 144 0.21 9.46 -21.62
CA PHE A 144 0.27 8.00 -21.59
C PHE A 144 -0.56 7.36 -22.71
N ASP A 145 -1.83 7.76 -22.87
CA ASP A 145 -2.73 7.23 -23.90
C ASP A 145 -2.24 7.52 -25.33
N SER A 146 -1.56 8.66 -25.52
CA SER A 146 -0.93 9.01 -26.80
C SER A 146 0.25 8.09 -27.10
N ALA A 147 1.11 7.84 -26.11
CA ALA A 147 2.24 6.94 -26.24
C ALA A 147 1.82 5.47 -26.44
N GLU A 148 0.74 5.03 -25.80
CA GLU A 148 0.20 3.68 -26.02
C GLU A 148 -0.30 3.49 -27.45
N ARG A 149 -1.03 4.47 -27.98
CA ARG A 149 -1.47 4.47 -29.38
C ARG A 149 -0.29 4.45 -30.35
N ALA A 150 0.71 5.30 -30.12
CA ALA A 150 1.91 5.33 -30.96
C ALA A 150 2.66 3.99 -30.94
N LYS A 151 2.76 3.32 -29.78
CA LYS A 151 3.35 1.98 -29.70
C LYS A 151 2.52 0.94 -30.45
N ALA A 152 1.20 0.99 -30.33
CA ALA A 152 0.31 0.05 -31.03
C ALA A 152 0.37 0.23 -32.55
N GLU A 153 0.53 1.45 -33.04
CA GLU A 153 0.70 1.76 -34.47
C GLU A 153 2.08 1.33 -35.01
N ALA A 154 3.09 1.24 -34.15
CA ALA A 154 4.46 0.87 -34.51
C ALA A 154 4.75 -0.65 -34.42
N ALA A 155 3.81 -1.44 -33.89
CA ALA A 155 3.93 -2.89 -33.70
C ALA A 155 3.27 -3.68 -34.83
#